data_AF-A0A1W1HDQ8-F1
#
_entry.id   AF-A0A1W1HDQ8-F1
#
_cell.length_a   1.000
_cell.length_b   1.000
_cell.length_c   1.000
_cell.angle_alpha   90.00
_cell.angle_beta   90.00
_cell.angle_gamma   90.00
#
_symmetry.space_group_name_H-M   'P 1'
#
loop_
_entity.id
_entity.type
_entity.pdbx_description
1 polymer ?
#
loop_
_entity_poly.entity_id
_entity_poly.type
_entity_poly.pdbx_seq_one_letter_code
_entity_poly.pdbx_strand_id
1 'polypeptide(L)'
;MLMNQILKGDVQRYCNSISIFILMLLSSVSVYGYEIAPRISDREIVESLAEIKQGQIHLSQRIDAVNQRIDDQIHSVDKRFEGIDKRFEAIDKRFEAIDKRFESLEKRIDSMAASMEKRFDDIDQRFESMQELILTLFGSTMAVVMAMLGYMIWDRRSAQKPMYEKFRHLEHHIVGVDEHISEIDEHLEMRNPSGPVLARMMAALRKLAETNPDVASVLRSFSLL
;
A
#
# COMPACT_ATOMS: atom_id res chain seq x y z
N MET A 1 -8.33 -79.24 -142.26
CA MET A 1 -8.12 -80.06 -141.04
C MET A 1 -7.23 -79.39 -139.98
N LEU A 2 -6.63 -78.21 -140.19
CA LEU A 2 -5.70 -77.60 -139.21
C LEU A 2 -6.27 -76.40 -138.42
N MET A 3 -7.31 -75.71 -138.90
CA MET A 3 -7.80 -74.48 -138.25
C MET A 3 -8.79 -74.71 -137.10
N ASN A 4 -9.45 -75.87 -137.05
CA ASN A 4 -10.52 -76.15 -136.09
C ASN A 4 -10.04 -76.81 -134.78
N GLN A 5 -8.76 -77.21 -134.69
CA GLN A 5 -8.17 -77.72 -133.44
C GLN A 5 -7.52 -76.62 -132.60
N ILE A 6 -7.05 -75.53 -133.22
CA ILE A 6 -6.43 -74.39 -132.52
C ILE A 6 -7.51 -73.60 -131.74
N LEU A 7 -8.67 -73.35 -132.35
CA LEU A 7 -9.78 -72.62 -131.73
C LEU A 7 -10.36 -73.29 -130.46
N LYS A 8 -10.29 -74.62 -130.32
CA LYS A 8 -10.77 -75.31 -129.11
C LYS A 8 -9.80 -75.19 -127.93
N GLY A 9 -8.50 -75.06 -128.18
CA GLY A 9 -7.48 -74.91 -127.14
C GLY A 9 -7.54 -73.54 -126.46
N ASP A 10 -7.82 -72.49 -127.23
CA ASP A 10 -7.89 -71.11 -126.72
C ASP A 10 -9.14 -70.87 -125.85
N VAL A 11 -10.29 -71.45 -126.23
CA VAL A 11 -11.53 -71.36 -125.44
C VAL A 11 -11.39 -72.05 -124.08
N GLN A 12 -10.71 -73.20 -124.02
CA GLN A 12 -10.50 -73.93 -122.76
C GLN A 12 -9.58 -73.15 -121.80
N ARG A 13 -8.56 -72.46 -122.32
CA ARG A 13 -7.65 -71.62 -121.52
C ARG A 13 -8.34 -70.37 -120.98
N TYR A 14 -9.25 -69.77 -121.74
CA TYR A 14 -10.09 -68.66 -121.28
C TYR A 14 -11.06 -69.08 -120.18
N CYS A 15 -11.76 -70.22 -120.33
CA CYS A 15 -12.66 -70.74 -119.29
C CYS A 15 -11.95 -71.05 -117.97
N ASN A 16 -10.75 -71.66 -118.03
CA ASN A 16 -9.97 -71.94 -116.82
C ASN A 16 -9.46 -70.67 -116.15
N SER A 17 -9.04 -69.66 -116.93
CA SER A 17 -8.60 -68.38 -116.37
C SER A 17 -9.74 -67.62 -115.70
N ILE A 18 -10.94 -67.63 -116.30
CA ILE A 18 -12.14 -67.02 -115.71
C ILE A 18 -12.55 -67.75 -114.43
N SER A 19 -12.49 -69.09 -114.40
CA SER A 19 -12.80 -69.88 -113.21
C SER A 19 -11.85 -69.60 -112.03
N ILE A 20 -10.55 -69.48 -112.31
CA ILE A 20 -9.53 -69.12 -111.30
C ILE A 20 -9.75 -67.68 -110.80
N PHE A 21 -10.10 -66.76 -111.69
CA PHE A 21 -10.38 -65.38 -111.32
C PHE A 21 -11.63 -65.25 -110.44
N ILE A 22 -12.67 -66.03 -110.73
CA ILE A 22 -13.88 -66.12 -109.89
C ILE A 22 -13.57 -66.73 -108.52
N LEU A 23 -12.72 -67.76 -108.46
CA LEU A 23 -12.26 -68.38 -107.19
C LEU A 23 -11.42 -67.42 -106.33
N MET A 24 -10.57 -66.60 -106.95
CA MET A 24 -9.80 -65.54 -106.25
C MET A 24 -10.68 -64.40 -105.76
N LEU A 25 -11.71 -64.03 -106.51
CA LEU A 25 -12.68 -63.01 -106.08
C LEU A 25 -13.53 -63.50 -104.90
N LEU A 26 -13.91 -64.78 -104.90
CA LEU A 26 -14.70 -65.38 -103.81
C LEU A 26 -13.90 -65.55 -102.51
N SER A 27 -12.58 -65.80 -102.57
CA SER A 27 -11.74 -65.92 -101.37
C SER A 27 -11.45 -64.57 -100.70
N SER A 28 -11.55 -63.47 -101.44
CA SER A 28 -11.25 -62.11 -100.96
C SER A 28 -12.37 -61.49 -100.12
N VAL A 29 -13.58 -62.08 -100.11
CA VAL A 29 -14.76 -61.54 -99.40
C VAL A 29 -14.86 -62.02 -97.94
N SER A 30 -14.04 -62.99 -97.52
CA SER A 30 -14.27 -63.71 -96.25
C SER A 30 -13.48 -63.23 -95.03
N VAL A 31 -12.90 -62.03 -95.02
CA VAL A 31 -12.15 -61.54 -93.84
C VAL A 31 -12.41 -60.06 -93.56
N TYR A 32 -13.62 -59.76 -93.11
CA TYR A 32 -13.86 -58.61 -92.24
C TYR A 32 -14.27 -59.15 -90.88
N GLY A 33 -13.27 -59.38 -90.01
CA GLY A 33 -13.49 -59.67 -88.60
C GLY A 33 -13.96 -58.40 -87.90
N TYR A 34 -15.27 -58.17 -87.90
CA TYR A 34 -15.89 -57.23 -86.99
C TYR A 34 -16.03 -57.95 -85.63
N GLU A 35 -15.10 -57.71 -84.71
CA GLU A 35 -15.29 -58.10 -83.31
C GLU A 35 -16.43 -57.25 -82.74
N ILE A 36 -17.61 -57.86 -82.70
CA ILE A 36 -18.79 -57.34 -82.05
C ILE A 36 -18.43 -57.19 -80.57
N ALA A 37 -18.46 -55.97 -80.03
CA ALA A 37 -18.40 -55.74 -78.60
C ALA A 37 -19.40 -56.68 -77.89
N PRO A 38 -19.04 -57.33 -76.77
CA PRO A 38 -19.92 -58.29 -76.12
C PRO A 38 -21.31 -57.67 -75.94
N ARG A 39 -22.34 -58.31 -76.51
CA ARG A 39 -23.73 -57.85 -76.36
C ARG A 39 -24.06 -57.94 -74.87
N ILE A 40 -24.01 -56.81 -74.18
CA ILE A 40 -24.66 -56.67 -72.88
C ILE A 40 -26.11 -57.08 -73.10
N SER A 41 -26.56 -58.10 -72.39
CA SER A 41 -27.93 -58.56 -72.49
C SER A 41 -28.84 -57.51 -71.85
N ASP A 42 -30.01 -57.23 -72.43
CA ASP A 42 -31.00 -56.34 -71.80
C ASP A 42 -31.30 -56.75 -70.33
N ARG A 43 -31.09 -58.04 -70.02
CA ARG A 43 -31.14 -58.60 -68.66
C ARG A 43 -30.08 -58.01 -67.71
N GLU A 44 -28.83 -57.88 -68.15
CA GLU A 44 -27.72 -57.33 -67.34
C GLU A 44 -27.91 -55.82 -67.09
N ILE A 45 -28.49 -55.10 -68.06
CA ILE A 45 -28.88 -53.70 -67.91
C ILE A 45 -29.99 -53.56 -66.87
N VAL A 46 -31.03 -54.41 -66.94
CA VAL A 46 -32.12 -54.40 -65.96
C VAL A 46 -31.64 -54.76 -64.55
N GLU A 47 -30.72 -55.71 -64.43
CA GLU A 47 -30.12 -56.13 -63.15
C GLU A 47 -29.27 -55.01 -62.54
N SER A 48 -28.37 -54.40 -63.31
CA SER A 48 -27.58 -53.25 -62.83
C SER A 48 -28.44 -52.02 -62.50
N LEU A 49 -29.49 -51.75 -63.27
CA LEU A 49 -30.47 -50.69 -62.95
C LEU A 49 -31.24 -51.00 -61.67
N ALA A 50 -31.59 -52.27 -61.43
CA ALA A 50 -32.25 -52.69 -60.20
C ALA A 50 -31.32 -52.49 -58.98
N GLU A 51 -30.05 -52.88 -59.09
CA GLU A 51 -29.05 -52.65 -58.04
C GLU A 51 -28.82 -51.17 -57.76
N ILE A 52 -28.68 -50.34 -58.80
CA ILE A 52 -28.55 -48.88 -58.66
C ILE A 52 -29.80 -48.30 -57.98
N LYS A 53 -31.00 -48.75 -58.36
CA LYS A 53 -32.25 -48.29 -57.75
C LYS A 53 -32.33 -48.68 -56.27
N GLN A 54 -31.90 -49.88 -55.89
CA GLN A 54 -31.79 -50.29 -54.49
C GLN A 54 -30.75 -49.44 -53.74
N GLY A 55 -29.60 -49.19 -54.36
CA GLY A 55 -28.57 -48.30 -53.82
C GLY A 55 -29.08 -46.88 -53.58
N GLN A 56 -29.89 -46.32 -54.49
CA GLN A 56 -30.54 -45.02 -54.33
C GLN A 56 -31.55 -45.01 -53.19
N ILE A 57 -32.38 -46.05 -53.06
CA ILE A 57 -33.34 -46.16 -51.94
C ILE A 57 -32.61 -46.20 -50.61
N HIS A 58 -31.57 -47.03 -50.49
CA HIS A 58 -30.75 -47.12 -49.29
C HIS A 58 -30.02 -45.80 -48.97
N LEU A 59 -29.50 -45.11 -49.98
CA LEU A 59 -28.88 -43.81 -49.80
C LEU A 59 -29.89 -42.75 -49.34
N SER A 60 -31.10 -42.73 -49.92
CA SER A 60 -32.18 -41.84 -49.48
C SER A 60 -32.52 -42.06 -48.01
N GLN A 61 -32.69 -43.32 -47.59
CA GLN A 61 -32.94 -43.65 -46.19
C GLN A 61 -31.81 -43.19 -45.26
N ARG A 62 -30.55 -43.32 -45.68
CA ARG A 62 -29.41 -42.81 -44.93
C ARG A 62 -29.39 -41.29 -44.84
N ILE A 63 -29.75 -40.59 -45.91
CA ILE A 63 -29.87 -39.13 -45.94
C ILE A 63 -30.97 -38.68 -44.97
N ASP A 64 -32.14 -39.32 -45.01
CA ASP A 64 -33.25 -38.99 -44.10
C ASP A 64 -32.88 -39.21 -42.64
N ALA A 65 -32.19 -40.32 -42.33
CA ALA A 65 -31.71 -40.60 -40.98
C ALA A 65 -30.63 -39.60 -40.51
N VAL A 66 -29.77 -39.13 -41.42
CA VAL A 66 -28.78 -38.09 -41.11
C VAL A 66 -29.46 -36.74 -40.89
N ASN A 67 -30.42 -36.37 -41.72
CA ASN A 67 -31.18 -35.13 -41.57
C ASN A 67 -31.91 -35.09 -40.22
N GLN A 68 -32.59 -36.18 -39.84
CA GLN A 68 -33.22 -36.28 -38.52
C GLN A 68 -32.22 -36.09 -37.37
N ARG A 69 -31.05 -36.71 -37.45
CA ARG A 69 -30.00 -36.54 -36.43
C ARG A 69 -29.45 -35.11 -36.38
N ILE A 70 -29.33 -34.45 -37.53
CA ILE A 70 -28.92 -33.05 -37.61
C ILE A 70 -29.98 -32.15 -36.97
N ASP A 71 -31.26 -32.35 -37.29
CA ASP A 71 -32.36 -31.59 -36.71
C ASP A 71 -32.43 -31.75 -35.18
N ASP A 72 -32.27 -32.99 -34.68
CA ASP A 72 -32.21 -33.26 -33.25
C ASP A 72 -31.00 -32.57 -32.58
N GLN A 73 -29.84 -32.55 -33.25
CA GLN A 73 -28.66 -31.86 -32.76
C GLN A 73 -28.84 -30.35 -32.73
N ILE A 74 -29.42 -29.76 -33.78
CA ILE A 74 -29.73 -28.33 -33.85
C ILE A 74 -30.69 -27.96 -32.73
N HIS A 75 -31.78 -28.70 -32.54
CA HIS A 75 -32.72 -28.45 -31.44
C HIS A 75 -32.09 -28.58 -30.05
N SER A 76 -31.17 -29.53 -29.86
CA SER A 76 -30.42 -29.67 -28.62
C SER A 76 -29.50 -28.47 -28.38
N VAL A 77 -28.84 -27.98 -29.44
CA VAL A 77 -27.99 -26.80 -29.41
C VAL A 77 -28.80 -25.54 -29.10
N ASP A 78 -29.95 -25.33 -29.75
CA ASP A 78 -30.83 -24.19 -29.52
C ASP A 78 -31.29 -24.13 -28.05
N LYS A 79 -31.72 -25.26 -27.47
CA LYS A 79 -32.09 -25.33 -26.04
C LYS A 79 -30.93 -24.96 -25.12
N ARG A 80 -29.71 -25.34 -25.48
CA ARG A 80 -28.52 -24.97 -24.71
C ARG A 80 -28.23 -23.47 -24.82
N PHE A 81 -28.41 -22.88 -26.00
CA PHE A 81 -28.26 -21.43 -26.19
C PHE A 81 -29.31 -20.64 -25.41
N GLU A 82 -30.59 -21.04 -25.45
CA GLU A 82 -31.63 -20.42 -24.61
C GLU A 82 -31.28 -20.50 -23.10
N GLY A 83 -30.70 -21.63 -22.67
CA GLY A 83 -30.22 -21.80 -21.31
C GLY A 83 -29.03 -20.89 -20.97
N ILE A 84 -28.15 -20.63 -21.94
CA ILE A 84 -27.04 -19.68 -21.81
C ILE A 84 -27.55 -18.24 -21.73
N ASP A 85 -28.50 -17.85 -22.60
CA ASP A 85 -29.07 -16.50 -22.62
C ASP A 85 -29.73 -16.17 -21.28
N LYS A 86 -30.54 -17.08 -20.72
CA LYS A 86 -31.13 -16.92 -19.38
C LYS A 86 -30.08 -16.74 -18.28
N ARG A 87 -28.93 -17.41 -18.40
CA ARG A 87 -27.83 -17.25 -17.44
C ARG A 87 -27.14 -15.89 -17.60
N PHE A 88 -26.97 -15.40 -18.82
CA PHE A 88 -26.44 -14.06 -19.07
C PHE A 88 -27.37 -12.97 -18.52
N GLU A 89 -28.67 -13.05 -18.77
CA GLU A 89 -29.64 -12.11 -18.18
C GLU A 89 -29.60 -12.11 -16.65
N ALA A 90 -29.44 -13.29 -16.03
CA ALA A 90 -29.29 -13.40 -14.58
C ALA A 90 -27.97 -12.80 -14.08
N ILE A 91 -26.89 -12.91 -14.86
CA ILE A 91 -25.60 -12.29 -14.56
C ILE A 91 -25.73 -10.76 -14.66
N ASP A 92 -26.35 -10.23 -15.70
CA ASP A 92 -26.54 -8.79 -15.89
C ASP A 92 -27.33 -8.18 -14.73
N LYS A 93 -28.44 -8.82 -14.32
CA LYS A 93 -29.20 -8.39 -13.13
C LYS A 93 -28.36 -8.40 -11.84
N ARG A 94 -27.44 -9.35 -11.71
CA ARG A 94 -26.52 -9.38 -10.55
C ARG A 94 -25.50 -8.26 -10.62
N PHE A 95 -24.98 -7.92 -11.79
CA PHE A 95 -24.08 -6.79 -11.96
C PHE A 95 -24.78 -5.46 -11.66
N GLU A 96 -25.99 -5.23 -12.17
CA GLU A 96 -26.78 -4.03 -11.82
C GLU A 96 -27.02 -3.91 -10.30
N ALA A 97 -27.28 -5.04 -9.62
CA ALA A 97 -27.43 -5.06 -8.17
C ALA A 97 -26.12 -4.76 -7.43
N ILE A 98 -24.97 -5.19 -7.98
CA ILE A 98 -23.64 -4.88 -7.45
C ILE A 98 -23.35 -3.39 -7.62
N ASP A 99 -23.62 -2.82 -8.79
CA ASP A 99 -23.40 -1.39 -9.06
C ASP A 99 -24.20 -0.51 -8.10
N LYS A 100 -25.48 -0.80 -7.89
CA LYS A 100 -26.31 -0.10 -6.89
C LYS A 100 -25.75 -0.20 -5.47
N ARG A 101 -25.18 -1.34 -5.10
CA ARG A 101 -24.53 -1.51 -3.78
C ARG A 101 -23.24 -0.70 -3.68
N PHE A 102 -22.46 -0.62 -4.75
CA PHE A 102 -21.27 0.23 -4.80
C PHE A 102 -21.62 1.71 -4.69
N GLU A 103 -22.59 2.20 -5.46
CA GLU A 103 -23.09 3.58 -5.33
C GLU A 103 -23.57 3.91 -3.91
N SER A 104 -24.28 2.96 -3.27
CA SER A 104 -24.72 3.13 -1.89
C SER A 104 -23.55 3.13 -0.90
N LEU A 105 -22.50 2.34 -1.15
CA LEU A 105 -21.30 2.31 -0.31
C LEU A 105 -20.53 3.63 -0.44
N GLU A 106 -20.36 4.12 -1.66
CA GLU A 106 -19.68 5.39 -1.97
C GLU A 106 -20.35 6.55 -1.25
N LYS A 107 -21.69 6.69 -1.38
CA LYS A 107 -22.46 7.70 -0.64
C LYS A 107 -22.28 7.60 0.88
N ARG A 108 -22.21 6.37 1.42
CA ARG A 108 -22.01 6.16 2.86
C ARG A 108 -20.60 6.58 3.29
N ILE A 109 -19.59 6.25 2.49
CA ILE A 109 -18.20 6.65 2.74
C ILE A 109 -18.08 8.17 2.70
N ASP A 110 -18.65 8.83 1.68
CA ASP A 110 -18.63 10.29 1.57
C ASP A 110 -19.33 10.95 2.76
N SER A 111 -20.50 10.44 3.16
CA SER A 111 -21.21 10.95 4.33
C SER A 111 -20.41 10.78 5.63
N MET A 112 -19.69 9.67 5.77
CA MET A 112 -18.85 9.40 6.92
C MET A 112 -17.63 10.32 6.92
N ALA A 113 -16.97 10.50 5.77
CA ALA A 113 -15.84 11.41 5.61
C ALA A 113 -16.24 12.85 5.96
N ALA A 114 -17.34 13.35 5.40
CA ALA A 114 -17.85 14.69 5.71
C ALA A 114 -18.23 14.85 7.19
N SER A 115 -18.78 13.81 7.83
CA SER A 115 -19.08 13.84 9.26
C SER A 115 -17.82 13.83 10.13
N MET A 116 -16.76 13.12 9.69
CA MET A 116 -15.48 13.10 10.38
C MET A 116 -14.78 14.44 10.26
N GLU A 117 -14.75 15.04 9.06
CA GLU A 117 -14.19 16.37 8.82
C GLU A 117 -14.83 17.41 9.74
N LYS A 118 -16.16 17.49 9.79
CA LYS A 118 -16.87 18.39 10.72
C LYS A 118 -16.53 18.16 12.19
N ARG A 119 -16.32 16.89 12.59
CA ARG A 119 -15.96 16.57 13.97
C ARG A 119 -14.52 16.97 14.27
N PHE A 120 -13.61 16.85 13.31
CA PHE A 120 -12.24 17.35 13.45
C PHE A 120 -12.23 18.87 13.55
N ASP A 121 -12.98 19.58 12.70
CA ASP A 121 -13.11 21.04 12.79
C ASP A 121 -13.65 21.50 14.16
N ASP A 122 -14.68 20.82 14.71
CA ASP A 122 -15.21 21.12 16.06
C ASP A 122 -14.17 20.83 17.16
N ILE A 123 -13.37 19.77 17.00
CA ILE A 123 -12.27 19.46 17.94
C ILE A 123 -11.19 20.54 17.87
N ASP A 124 -10.80 20.97 16.68
CA ASP A 124 -9.77 22.00 16.50
C ASP A 124 -10.22 23.33 17.11
N GLN A 125 -11.48 23.74 16.89
CA GLN A 125 -12.04 24.95 17.53
C GLN A 125 -12.06 24.87 19.05
N ARG A 126 -12.46 23.72 19.61
CA ARG A 126 -12.44 23.50 21.07
C ARG A 126 -11.01 23.51 21.61
N PHE A 127 -10.06 22.98 20.85
CA PHE A 127 -8.66 22.95 21.24
C PHE A 127 -8.07 24.37 21.24
N GLU A 128 -8.36 25.19 20.22
CA GLU A 128 -8.00 26.61 20.18
C GLU A 128 -8.58 27.37 21.38
N SER A 129 -9.88 27.20 21.66
CA SER A 129 -10.53 27.82 22.82
C SER A 129 -9.91 27.38 24.16
N MET A 130 -9.60 26.10 24.30
CA MET A 130 -8.95 25.57 25.49
C MET A 130 -7.52 26.13 25.64
N GLN A 131 -6.76 26.23 24.56
CA GLN A 131 -5.43 26.83 24.55
C GLN A 131 -5.48 28.31 24.96
N GLU A 132 -6.44 29.08 24.45
CA GLU A 132 -6.63 30.49 24.79
C GLU A 132 -6.93 30.66 26.29
N LEU A 133 -7.84 29.85 26.84
CA LEU A 133 -8.17 29.85 28.27
C LEU A 133 -6.95 29.50 29.12
N ILE A 134 -6.22 28.45 28.73
CA ILE A 134 -4.98 28.04 29.41
C ILE A 134 -3.99 29.20 29.41
N LEU A 135 -3.70 29.80 28.26
CA LEU A 135 -2.74 30.90 28.14
C LEU A 135 -3.18 32.14 28.94
N THR A 136 -4.48 32.45 28.97
CA THR A 136 -5.03 33.55 29.76
C THR A 136 -4.93 33.31 31.27
N LEU A 137 -5.23 32.09 31.73
CA LEU A 137 -5.10 31.71 33.15
C LEU A 137 -3.63 31.69 33.59
N PHE A 138 -2.73 31.11 32.79
CA PHE A 138 -1.30 31.13 33.07
C PHE A 138 -0.72 32.54 33.01
N GLY A 139 -1.14 33.36 32.04
CA GLY A 139 -0.70 34.75 31.91
C GLY A 139 -1.15 35.63 33.09
N SER A 140 -2.42 35.52 33.48
CA SER A 140 -2.97 36.29 34.61
C SER A 140 -2.35 35.88 35.94
N THR A 141 -2.19 34.58 36.20
CA THR A 141 -1.53 34.09 37.42
C THR A 141 -0.05 34.50 37.46
N MET A 142 0.68 34.40 36.34
CA MET A 142 2.06 34.87 36.26
C MET A 142 2.15 36.39 36.49
N ALA A 143 1.23 37.18 35.95
CA ALA A 143 1.19 38.62 36.18
C ALA A 143 0.98 38.97 37.66
N VAL A 144 0.07 38.26 38.35
CA VAL A 144 -0.14 38.42 39.80
C VAL A 144 1.11 38.05 40.59
N VAL A 145 1.75 36.93 40.27
CA VAL A 145 2.99 36.50 40.93
C VAL A 145 4.10 37.54 40.73
N MET A 146 4.27 38.03 39.50
CA MET A 146 5.27 39.06 39.19
C MET A 146 4.99 40.39 39.90
N ALA A 147 3.72 40.80 39.99
CA ALA A 147 3.32 41.99 40.75
C ALA A 147 3.59 41.83 42.25
N MET A 148 3.30 40.66 42.81
CA MET A 148 3.55 40.36 44.23
C MET A 148 5.05 40.35 44.55
N LEU A 149 5.87 39.70 43.70
CA LEU A 149 7.33 39.72 43.85
C LEU A 149 7.90 41.13 43.71
N GLY A 150 7.41 41.91 42.75
CA GLY A 150 7.78 43.31 42.58
C GLY A 150 7.43 44.16 43.80
N TYR A 151 6.22 43.98 44.35
CA TYR A 151 5.79 44.65 45.58
C TYR A 151 6.66 44.26 46.78
N MET A 152 6.95 42.97 46.95
CA MET A 152 7.80 42.48 48.04
C MET A 152 9.23 43.05 47.98
N ILE A 153 9.81 43.15 46.78
CA ILE A 153 11.13 43.77 46.58
C ILE A 153 11.10 45.27 46.91
N TRP A 154 10.02 45.96 46.52
CA TRP A 154 9.84 47.39 46.78
C TRP A 154 9.63 47.69 48.27
N ASP A 155 8.81 46.89 48.97
CA ASP A 155 8.55 47.00 50.40
C ASP A 155 9.82 46.77 51.22
N ARG A 156 10.61 45.73 50.88
CA ARG A 156 11.90 45.46 51.53
C ARG A 156 12.91 46.60 51.36
N ARG A 157 13.00 47.22 50.17
CA ARG A 157 13.86 48.39 49.97
C ARG A 157 13.37 49.61 50.74
N SER A 158 12.05 49.80 50.82
CA SER A 158 11.45 50.93 51.53
C SER A 158 11.60 50.81 53.06
N ALA A 159 11.50 49.59 53.59
CA ALA A 159 11.64 49.29 55.02
C ALA A 159 13.07 49.40 55.56
N GLN A 160 14.10 49.43 54.70
CA GLN A 160 15.49 49.61 55.14
C GLN A 160 15.84 51.07 55.47
N LYS A 161 15.09 52.06 54.98
CA LYS A 161 15.36 53.49 55.24
C LYS A 161 15.53 53.83 56.74
N PRO A 162 14.62 53.45 57.66
CA PRO A 162 14.77 53.77 59.08
C PRO A 162 15.89 52.97 59.77
N MET A 163 16.31 51.84 59.20
CA MET A 163 17.44 51.07 59.76
C MET A 163 18.77 51.80 59.53
N TYR A 164 18.96 52.42 58.36
CA TYR A 164 20.16 53.23 58.10
C TYR A 164 20.28 54.45 59.02
N GLU A 165 19.17 55.11 59.36
CA GLU A 165 19.18 56.23 60.31
C GLU A 165 19.55 55.79 61.74
N LYS A 166 19.08 54.62 62.18
CA LYS A 166 19.49 54.05 63.46
C LYS A 166 20.96 53.64 63.47
N PHE A 167 21.45 53.06 62.37
CA PHE A 167 22.87 52.78 62.20
C PHE A 167 23.71 54.05 62.27
N ARG A 168 23.26 55.17 61.69
CA ARG A 168 23.94 56.47 61.78
C ARG A 168 24.03 57.00 63.21
N HIS A 169 22.97 56.83 64.01
CA HIS A 169 23.01 57.20 65.43
C HIS A 169 23.91 56.28 66.25
N LEU A 170 23.93 54.98 65.92
CA LEU A 170 24.80 54.02 66.60
C LEU A 170 26.28 54.25 66.26
N GLU A 171 26.58 54.61 65.01
CA GLU A 171 27.92 54.99 64.55
C GLU A 171 28.44 56.20 65.33
N HIS A 172 27.58 57.19 65.58
CA HIS A 172 27.95 58.36 66.37
C HIS A 172 28.23 58.04 67.85
N HIS A 173 27.56 57.03 68.41
CA HIS A 173 27.87 56.53 69.77
C HIS A 173 29.16 55.72 69.81
N ILE A 174 29.43 54.89 68.79
CA ILE A 174 30.68 54.12 68.73
C ILE A 174 31.88 55.06 68.59
N VAL A 175 31.79 56.09 67.74
CA VAL A 175 32.85 57.11 67.60
C VAL A 175 33.04 57.92 68.89
N GLY A 176 31.96 58.28 69.59
CA GLY A 176 32.08 59.00 70.88
C GLY A 176 32.61 58.14 72.03
N VAL A 177 32.41 56.82 71.99
CA VAL A 177 33.00 55.90 72.98
C VAL A 177 34.51 55.76 72.77
N ASP A 178 35.01 55.82 71.54
CA ASP A 178 36.45 55.83 71.25
C ASP A 178 37.13 57.06 71.87
N GLU A 179 36.47 58.22 71.82
CA GLU A 179 36.94 59.47 72.44
C GLU A 179 37.00 59.36 73.98
N HIS A 180 35.97 58.78 74.61
CA HIS A 180 35.96 58.55 76.07
C HIS A 180 36.97 57.50 76.54
N ILE A 181 37.26 56.46 75.74
CA ILE A 181 38.29 55.48 76.06
C ILE A 181 39.67 56.15 76.04
N SER A 182 39.94 57.03 75.07
CA SER A 182 41.20 57.78 74.98
C SER A 182 41.42 58.70 76.19
N GLU A 183 40.38 59.36 76.69
CA GLU A 183 40.47 60.25 77.86
C GLU A 183 40.71 59.48 79.17
N ILE A 184 40.11 58.30 79.33
CA ILE A 184 40.30 57.44 80.51
C ILE A 184 41.72 56.85 80.53
N ASP A 185 42.26 56.46 79.37
CA ASP A 185 43.63 55.95 79.27
C ASP A 185 44.66 57.03 79.65
N GLU A 186 44.47 58.27 79.17
CA GLU A 186 45.32 59.41 79.53
C GLU A 186 45.30 59.70 81.05
N HIS A 187 44.13 59.66 81.68
CA HIS A 187 43.99 59.86 83.13
C HIS A 187 44.60 58.72 83.96
N LEU A 188 44.68 57.50 83.43
CA LEU A 188 45.31 56.36 84.10
C LEU A 188 46.84 56.40 83.96
N GLU A 189 47.36 56.87 82.82
CA GLU A 189 48.80 57.02 82.60
C GLU A 189 49.40 58.16 83.44
N MET A 190 48.70 59.29 83.56
CA MET A 190 49.21 60.44 84.32
C MET A 190 49.40 60.19 85.83
N ARG A 191 48.73 59.18 86.42
CA ARG A 191 48.81 58.90 87.87
C ARG A 191 49.94 57.92 88.25
N ASN A 192 50.68 57.34 87.30
CA ASN A 192 51.51 56.18 87.63
C ASN A 192 52.73 56.00 86.69
N PRO A 193 53.95 56.40 87.10
CA PRO A 193 55.14 56.37 86.23
C PRO A 193 55.73 54.96 86.02
N SER A 194 54.94 53.89 86.12
CA SER A 194 55.41 52.50 85.98
C SER A 194 54.46 51.59 85.17
N GLY A 195 53.67 52.17 84.27
CA GLY A 195 52.86 51.45 83.27
C GLY A 195 51.44 51.03 83.73
N PRO A 196 50.63 50.47 82.81
CA PRO A 196 49.19 50.24 83.02
C PRO A 196 48.91 49.37 84.25
N VAL A 197 47.96 49.78 85.09
CA VAL A 197 47.60 49.08 86.34
C VAL A 197 47.21 47.63 86.08
N LEU A 198 46.47 47.38 85.00
CA LEU A 198 46.08 46.04 84.56
C LEU A 198 47.29 45.15 84.29
N ALA A 199 48.33 45.68 83.63
CA ALA A 199 49.54 44.93 83.33
C ALA A 199 50.28 44.50 84.60
N ARG A 200 50.30 45.34 85.65
CA ARG A 200 50.93 44.99 86.94
C ARG A 200 50.08 44.02 87.76
N MET A 201 48.76 44.18 87.76
CA MET A 201 47.87 43.26 88.47
C MET A 201 47.96 41.87 87.85
N MET A 202 48.01 41.81 86.52
CA MET A 202 48.30 40.60 85.76
C MET A 202 49.67 40.00 86.08
N ALA A 203 50.73 40.82 86.13
CA ALA A 203 52.07 40.35 86.50
C ALA A 203 52.14 39.82 87.94
N ALA A 204 51.44 40.47 88.89
CA ALA A 204 51.37 40.03 90.28
C ALA A 204 50.57 38.73 90.43
N LEU A 205 49.44 38.60 89.71
CA LEU A 205 48.65 37.37 89.68
C LEU A 205 49.44 36.22 89.04
N ARG A 206 50.21 36.48 87.98
CA ARG A 206 51.11 35.49 87.36
C ARG A 206 52.19 35.01 88.32
N LYS A 207 52.81 35.92 89.07
CA LYS A 207 53.78 35.58 90.12
C LYS A 207 53.16 34.79 91.28
N LEU A 208 51.92 35.09 91.65
CA LEU A 208 51.18 34.36 92.67
C LEU A 208 50.82 32.94 92.21
N ALA A 209 50.53 32.75 90.92
CA ALA A 209 50.26 31.46 90.31
C ALA A 209 51.48 30.54 90.22
N GLU A 210 52.69 31.08 90.15
CA GLU A 210 53.91 30.26 90.28
C GLU A 210 54.03 29.62 91.68
N THR A 211 53.41 30.23 92.70
CA THR A 211 53.52 29.78 94.10
C THR A 211 52.29 28.98 94.56
N ASN A 212 51.11 29.20 93.97
CA ASN A 212 49.86 28.54 94.35
C ASN A 212 49.16 27.88 93.15
N PRO A 213 48.93 26.56 93.17
CA PRO A 213 48.34 25.82 92.04
C PRO A 213 46.88 26.20 91.75
N ASP A 214 46.10 26.59 92.76
CA ASP A 214 44.71 27.01 92.59
C ASP A 214 44.61 28.30 91.76
N VAL A 215 45.47 29.28 92.03
CA VAL A 215 45.51 30.55 91.30
C VAL A 215 45.97 30.34 89.84
N ALA A 216 46.90 29.41 89.61
CA ALA A 216 47.32 29.03 88.26
C ALA A 216 46.18 28.39 87.45
N SER A 217 45.33 27.57 88.10
CA SER A 217 44.17 26.96 87.46
C SER A 217 43.15 28.01 87.00
N VAL A 218 42.92 29.04 87.82
CA VAL A 218 41.99 30.13 87.52
C VAL A 218 42.56 31.03 86.41
N LEU A 219 43.85 31.36 86.42
CA LEU A 219 44.42 32.14 85.32
C LEU A 219 44.43 31.39 83.99
N ARG A 220 44.59 30.06 83.99
CA ARG A 220 44.43 29.24 82.78
C ARG A 220 42.99 29.21 82.27
N SER A 221 41.98 29.19 83.14
CA SER A 221 40.58 29.18 82.70
C SER A 221 40.18 30.47 81.98
N PHE A 222 40.83 31.58 82.31
CA PHE A 222 40.66 32.86 81.62
C PHE A 222 41.67 33.09 80.48
N SER A 223 42.45 32.09 80.05
CA SER A 223 43.47 32.17 78.99
C SER A 223 44.59 33.21 79.21
N LEU A 224 44.84 33.53 80.48
CA LEU A 224 45.67 34.67 80.92
C LEU A 224 47.08 34.26 81.38
N LEU A 225 47.46 32.98 81.19
CA LEU A 225 48.75 32.41 81.59
C LEU A 225 49.33 31.46 80.52
#